data_AF-A0A7K4H613-F1
#
_entry.id   AF-A0A7K4H613-F1
#
_cell.length_a   1.000
_cell.length_b   1.000
_cell.length_c   1.000
_cell.angle_alpha   90.00
_cell.angle_beta   90.00
_cell.angle_gamma   90.00
#
_symmetry.space_group_name_H-M   'P 1'
#
loop_
_entity.id
_entity.type
_entity.pdbx_description
1 polymer ?
#
loop_
_entity_poly.entity_id
_entity_poly.type
_entity_poly.pdbx_seq_one_letter_code
_entity_poly.pdbx_strand_id
1 'polypeptide(L)'
;AGSREETIIQVENVFQDYLKSEKVINFYIVGDIVAKDFLSNQFLKNFIKICIIDEKTQRDHIDLEFEEYFEQTIEFQNPEGTINKDCWKLFREVIRSEKRTLIKITNGEEDLLILPLVLEIPILKGTKNFAFYGQPPITDSNFVIPEGIVIIDVNKNIQEKVKKVLEIMEQF
;
A
#
# COMPACT_ATOMS: atom_id res chain seq x y z
N ALA A 1 -22.59 3.35 -0.14
CA ALA A 1 -21.25 3.40 0.47
C ALA A 1 -21.18 4.63 1.37
N GLY A 2 -20.40 4.59 2.46
CA GLY A 2 -20.09 5.81 3.22
C GLY A 2 -19.24 6.75 2.37
N SER A 3 -19.11 8.02 2.78
CA SER A 3 -18.23 8.96 2.07
C SER A 3 -16.76 8.60 2.28
N ARG A 4 -15.87 9.11 1.41
CA ARG A 4 -14.40 8.97 1.60
C ARG A 4 -13.94 9.55 2.93
N GLU A 5 -14.48 10.71 3.30
CA GLU A 5 -14.20 11.37 4.58
C GLU A 5 -14.60 10.49 5.78
N GLU A 6 -15.79 9.88 5.73
CA GLU A 6 -16.25 8.95 6.78
C GLU A 6 -15.33 7.73 6.89
N THR A 7 -14.86 7.22 5.76
CA THR A 7 -13.97 6.05 5.71
C THR A 7 -12.63 6.38 6.37
N ILE A 8 -12.03 7.54 6.08
CA ILE A 8 -10.76 7.95 6.68
C ILE A 8 -10.88 8.16 8.20
N ILE A 9 -12.00 8.71 8.68
CA ILE A 9 -12.28 8.82 10.12
C ILE A 9 -12.37 7.43 10.77
N GLN A 10 -13.02 6.46 10.10
CA GLN A 10 -13.10 5.09 10.61
C GLN A 10 -11.72 4.42 10.68
N VAL A 11 -10.91 4.59 9.64
CA VAL A 11 -9.52 4.08 9.60
C VAL A 11 -8.69 4.69 10.73
N GLU A 12 -8.77 6.01 10.93
CA GLU A 12 -8.10 6.70 12.02
C GLU A 12 -8.49 6.13 13.39
N ASN A 13 -9.79 5.97 13.65
CA ASN A 13 -10.28 5.40 14.90
C ASN A 13 -9.74 3.98 15.16
N VAL A 14 -9.67 3.14 14.13
CA VAL A 14 -9.08 1.79 14.23
C VAL A 14 -7.64 1.87 14.74
N PHE A 15 -6.83 2.79 14.23
CA PHE A 15 -5.41 2.90 14.58
C PHE A 15 -5.13 3.66 15.87
N GLN A 16 -6.01 4.56 16.30
CA GLN A 16 -5.91 5.17 17.63
C GLN A 16 -5.95 4.12 18.75
N ASP A 17 -6.70 3.03 18.57
CA ASP A 17 -6.72 1.92 19.54
C ASP A 17 -5.42 1.11 19.55
N TYR A 18 -4.74 0.96 18.41
CA TYR A 18 -3.45 0.28 18.35
C TYR A 18 -2.33 1.05 19.05
N LEU A 19 -2.38 2.39 19.07
CA LEU A 19 -1.38 3.21 19.76
C LEU A 19 -1.38 2.99 21.28
N LYS A 20 -2.51 2.57 21.86
CA LYS A 20 -2.59 2.20 23.29
C LYS A 20 -1.77 0.95 23.63
N SER A 21 -1.28 0.22 22.63
CA SER A 21 -0.57 -1.05 22.81
C SER A 21 0.96 -0.96 22.83
N GLU A 22 1.53 0.26 22.86
CA GLU A 22 2.99 0.55 22.84
C GLU A 22 3.76 -0.08 21.65
N LYS A 23 3.05 -0.45 20.58
CA LYS A 23 3.68 -1.02 19.37
C LYS A 23 4.03 0.08 18.38
N VAL A 24 5.14 -0.10 17.69
CA VAL A 24 5.46 0.69 16.50
C VAL A 24 4.51 0.28 15.38
N ILE A 25 3.90 1.24 14.71
CA ILE A 25 2.96 1.02 13.59
C ILE A 25 3.60 1.55 12.31
N ASN A 26 3.58 0.73 11.26
CA ASN A 26 4.05 1.10 9.93
C ASN A 26 2.96 0.87 8.89
N PHE A 27 2.78 1.83 7.98
CA PHE A 27 1.85 1.77 6.87
C PHE A 27 2.58 1.66 5.53
N TYR A 28 2.08 0.75 4.70
CA TYR A 28 2.54 0.48 3.35
C TYR A 28 1.34 0.64 2.41
N ILE A 29 1.34 1.63 1.54
CA ILE A 29 0.16 2.03 0.77
C ILE A 29 0.40 1.74 -0.71
N VAL A 30 -0.58 1.15 -1.36
CA VAL A 30 -0.63 0.91 -2.81
C VAL A 30 -1.93 1.52 -3.32
N GLY A 31 -1.85 2.49 -4.24
CA GLY A 31 -3.02 3.18 -4.77
C GLY A 31 -2.96 4.70 -4.62
N ASP A 32 -3.15 5.43 -5.73
CA ASP A 32 -3.19 6.91 -5.79
C ASP A 32 -4.14 7.54 -4.76
N ILE A 33 -5.39 7.05 -4.75
CA ILE A 33 -6.49 7.64 -3.97
C ILE A 33 -6.26 7.44 -2.47
N VAL A 34 -5.85 6.23 -2.06
CA VAL A 34 -5.56 5.91 -0.66
C VAL A 34 -4.33 6.66 -0.18
N ALA A 35 -3.29 6.77 -1.02
CA ALA A 35 -2.10 7.55 -0.69
C ALA A 35 -2.46 9.02 -0.45
N LYS A 36 -3.23 9.64 -1.35
CA LYS A 36 -3.69 11.02 -1.20
C LYS A 36 -4.49 11.24 0.09
N ASP A 37 -5.43 10.35 0.38
CA ASP A 37 -6.27 10.46 1.58
C ASP A 37 -5.45 10.33 2.87
N PHE A 38 -4.51 9.39 2.92
CA PHE A 38 -3.65 9.19 4.09
C PHE A 38 -2.65 10.33 4.28
N LEU A 39 -2.05 10.84 3.20
CA LEU A 39 -1.11 11.96 3.24
C LEU A 39 -1.79 13.27 3.66
N SER A 40 -3.06 13.45 3.29
CA SER A 40 -3.87 14.61 3.68
C SER A 40 -4.29 14.56 5.15
N ASN A 41 -4.36 13.37 5.75
CA ASN A 41 -4.72 13.19 7.16
C ASN A 41 -3.49 13.34 8.08
N GLN A 42 -3.55 14.28 9.02
CA GLN A 42 -2.44 14.62 9.91
C GLN A 42 -2.04 13.50 10.88
N PHE A 43 -2.96 12.60 11.21
CA PHE A 43 -2.70 11.45 12.07
C PHE A 43 -2.10 10.29 11.28
N LEU A 44 -2.79 9.85 10.22
CA LEU A 44 -2.43 8.67 9.44
C LEU A 44 -1.09 8.81 8.73
N LYS A 45 -0.78 10.00 8.19
CA LYS A 45 0.46 10.22 7.46
C LYS A 45 1.70 9.84 8.26
N ASN A 46 1.69 10.05 9.59
CA ASN A 46 2.85 9.84 10.46
C ASN A 46 3.34 8.38 10.51
N PHE A 47 2.52 7.43 10.06
CA PHE A 47 2.86 6.00 10.06
C PHE A 47 3.31 5.51 8.68
N ILE A 48 3.23 6.34 7.63
CA ILE A 48 3.59 5.95 6.26
C ILE A 48 5.08 5.67 6.16
N LYS A 49 5.42 4.50 5.63
CA LYS A 49 6.78 4.09 5.29
C LYS A 49 6.99 4.02 3.78
N ILE A 50 6.05 3.43 3.05
CA ILE A 50 6.14 3.29 1.60
C ILE A 50 4.78 3.62 0.99
N CYS A 51 4.78 4.43 -0.07
CA CYS A 51 3.64 4.58 -0.98
C CYS A 51 4.05 4.11 -2.37
N ILE A 52 3.18 3.36 -3.03
CA ILE A 52 3.32 2.94 -4.43
C ILE A 52 2.11 3.47 -5.20
N ILE A 53 2.37 4.18 -6.29
CA ILE A 53 1.38 4.91 -7.09
C ILE A 53 1.69 4.74 -8.58
N ASP A 54 0.69 4.83 -9.46
CA ASP A 54 0.91 4.85 -10.91
C ASP A 54 0.48 6.17 -11.60
N GLU A 55 -0.10 7.10 -10.83
CA GLU A 55 -0.62 8.40 -11.29
C GLU A 55 -1.65 8.29 -12.44
N LYS A 56 -2.13 7.09 -12.81
CA LYS A 56 -3.13 6.90 -13.87
C LYS A 56 -4.53 7.23 -13.38
N THR A 57 -4.78 7.07 -12.08
CA THR A 57 -6.11 7.32 -11.49
C THR A 57 -6.36 8.81 -11.30
N GLN A 58 -5.30 9.63 -11.22
CA GLN A 58 -5.43 11.08 -11.15
C GLN A 58 -4.90 11.76 -12.41
N ARG A 59 -5.84 12.24 -13.24
CA ARG A 59 -5.55 13.23 -14.30
C ARG A 59 -4.98 14.56 -13.77
N ASP A 60 -4.97 14.73 -12.45
CA ASP A 60 -4.27 15.79 -11.72
C ASP A 60 -3.10 15.12 -10.95
N HIS A 61 -1.87 15.53 -11.24
CA HIS A 61 -0.67 14.94 -10.66
C HIS A 61 -0.72 14.88 -9.13
N ILE A 62 -0.01 13.94 -8.51
CA ILE A 62 0.26 14.00 -7.07
C ILE A 62 0.87 15.38 -6.78
N ASP A 63 0.21 16.16 -5.92
CA ASP A 63 0.65 17.50 -5.59
C ASP A 63 2.12 17.46 -5.13
N LEU A 64 2.95 18.40 -5.60
CA LEU A 64 4.37 18.49 -5.24
C LEU A 64 4.59 18.49 -3.71
N GLU A 65 3.62 19.01 -2.96
CA GLU A 65 3.60 19.00 -1.49
C GLU A 65 3.66 17.58 -0.89
N PHE A 66 3.13 16.58 -1.58
CA PHE A 66 3.19 15.18 -1.16
C PHE A 66 4.54 14.55 -1.44
N GLU A 67 5.22 14.92 -2.53
CA GLU A 67 6.57 14.42 -2.81
C GLU A 67 7.57 14.88 -1.74
N GLU A 68 7.44 16.13 -1.25
CA GLU A 68 8.27 16.68 -0.18
C GLU A 68 8.14 15.94 1.16
N TYR A 69 7.06 15.18 1.36
CA TYR A 69 6.87 14.35 2.56
C TYR A 69 7.83 13.15 2.61
N PHE A 70 8.24 12.66 1.43
CA PHE A 70 9.09 11.49 1.29
C PHE A 70 10.58 11.86 1.28
N GLU A 71 11.39 11.00 1.87
CA GLU A 71 12.85 11.15 1.93
C GLU A 71 13.53 10.57 0.68
N GLN A 72 12.78 9.82 -0.11
CA GLN A 72 13.23 9.16 -1.31
C GLN A 72 12.07 8.95 -2.27
N THR A 73 12.27 9.28 -3.55
CA THR A 73 11.36 8.96 -4.64
C THR A 73 12.09 8.05 -5.62
N ILE A 74 11.43 6.97 -6.04
CA ILE A 74 11.97 5.97 -6.97
C ILE A 74 10.97 5.75 -8.09
N GLU A 75 11.44 5.81 -9.33
CA GLU A 75 10.65 5.38 -10.48
C GLU A 75 10.86 3.89 -10.74
N PHE A 76 9.76 3.18 -11.02
CA PHE A 76 9.76 1.76 -11.32
C PHE A 76 8.82 1.46 -12.50
N GLN A 77 9.06 0.37 -13.22
CA GLN A 77 8.20 -0.06 -14.32
C GLN A 77 7.56 -1.40 -13.94
N ASN A 78 6.23 -1.46 -14.04
CA ASN A 78 5.47 -2.67 -13.76
C ASN A 78 4.31 -2.77 -14.76
N PRO A 79 4.48 -3.45 -15.91
CA PRO A 79 3.45 -3.55 -16.94
C PRO A 79 2.09 -3.99 -16.39
N GLU A 80 1.00 -3.49 -16.99
CA GLU A 80 -0.38 -3.78 -16.57
C GLU A 80 -0.64 -5.28 -16.42
N GLY A 81 -1.33 -5.67 -15.35
CA GLY A 81 -1.61 -7.08 -15.06
C GLY A 81 -0.38 -7.96 -14.79
N THR A 82 0.81 -7.38 -14.54
CA THR A 82 2.03 -8.14 -14.25
C THR A 82 2.66 -7.80 -12.90
N ILE A 83 3.62 -8.62 -12.49
CA ILE A 83 4.53 -8.33 -11.37
C ILE A 83 5.96 -8.42 -11.91
N ASN A 84 6.62 -7.27 -12.08
CA ASN A 84 8.01 -7.22 -12.50
C ASN A 84 8.92 -7.81 -11.42
N LYS A 85 9.72 -8.84 -11.80
CA LYS A 85 10.63 -9.59 -10.92
C LYS A 85 11.67 -8.74 -10.17
N ASP A 86 11.97 -7.55 -10.67
CA ASP A 86 12.88 -6.62 -10.01
C ASP A 86 12.27 -5.97 -8.77
N CYS A 87 10.93 -6.02 -8.58
CA CYS A 87 10.26 -5.38 -7.45
C CYS A 87 10.67 -6.00 -6.10
N TRP A 88 10.98 -7.30 -6.05
CA TRP A 88 11.44 -7.97 -4.84
C TRP A 88 12.76 -7.38 -4.34
N LYS A 89 13.69 -7.12 -5.27
CA LYS A 89 14.97 -6.49 -4.91
C LYS A 89 14.74 -5.05 -4.46
N LEU A 90 13.93 -4.30 -5.21
CA LEU A 90 13.57 -2.92 -4.88
C LEU A 90 12.96 -2.81 -3.47
N PHE A 91 11.96 -3.64 -3.15
CA PHE A 91 11.28 -3.58 -1.85
C PHE A 91 12.20 -3.94 -0.70
N ARG A 92 13.08 -4.94 -0.85
CA ARG A 92 14.10 -5.23 0.18
C ARG A 92 15.02 -4.04 0.43
N GLU A 93 15.46 -3.38 -0.63
CA GLU A 93 16.36 -2.22 -0.51
C GLU A 93 15.66 -1.03 0.13
N VAL A 94 14.44 -0.72 -0.29
CA VAL A 94 13.63 0.37 0.25
C VAL A 94 13.27 0.13 1.71
N ILE A 95 12.78 -1.05 2.06
CA ILE A 95 12.42 -1.39 3.44
C ILE A 95 13.66 -1.30 4.34
N ARG A 96 14.79 -1.85 3.91
CA ARG A 96 16.05 -1.79 4.69
C ARG A 96 16.58 -0.37 4.86
N SER A 97 16.25 0.55 3.96
CA SER A 97 16.68 1.94 4.05
C SER A 97 16.03 2.70 5.22
N GLU A 98 14.87 2.22 5.71
CA GLU A 98 14.03 2.86 6.73
C GLU A 98 13.53 4.28 6.38
N LYS A 99 13.83 4.77 5.16
CA LYS A 99 13.38 6.05 4.63
C LYS A 99 11.91 5.98 4.24
N ARG A 100 11.18 7.06 4.49
CA ARG A 100 9.86 7.25 3.87
C ARG A 100 10.04 7.34 2.36
N THR A 101 9.50 6.37 1.63
CA THR A 101 9.77 6.21 0.20
C THR A 101 8.50 6.27 -0.64
N LEU A 102 8.52 7.07 -1.69
CA LEU A 102 7.53 7.06 -2.76
C LEU A 102 8.07 6.24 -3.92
N ILE A 103 7.29 5.27 -4.40
CA ILE A 103 7.58 4.48 -5.59
C ILE A 103 6.55 4.84 -6.66
N LYS A 104 7.01 5.45 -7.76
CA LYS A 104 6.17 5.85 -8.89
C LYS A 104 6.26 4.83 -10.00
N ILE A 105 5.14 4.26 -10.41
CA ILE A 105 5.05 3.35 -11.55
C ILE A 105 4.93 4.19 -12.82
N THR A 106 5.99 4.18 -13.63
CA THR A 106 6.11 5.02 -14.83
C THR A 106 5.57 4.35 -16.09
N ASN A 107 5.39 3.03 -16.07
CA ASN A 107 4.84 2.25 -17.18
C ASN A 107 4.12 1.01 -16.64
N GLY A 108 2.79 1.03 -16.72
CA GLY A 108 1.89 -0.01 -16.22
C GLY A 108 1.19 0.40 -14.91
N GLU A 109 0.93 -0.54 -14.00
CA GLU A 109 0.03 -0.36 -12.84
C GLU A 109 0.68 -0.85 -11.54
N GLU A 110 0.20 -0.38 -10.39
CA GLU A 110 0.70 -0.73 -9.05
C GLU A 110 -0.06 -1.88 -8.37
N ASP A 111 -1.28 -2.19 -8.79
CA ASP A 111 -2.25 -3.00 -8.01
C ASP A 111 -1.66 -4.34 -7.52
N LEU A 112 -1.03 -5.10 -8.43
CA LEU A 112 -0.48 -6.41 -8.10
C LEU A 112 0.79 -6.34 -7.22
N LEU A 113 1.45 -5.19 -7.13
CA LEU A 113 2.66 -5.00 -6.32
C LEU A 113 2.41 -5.09 -4.82
N ILE A 114 1.14 -5.01 -4.37
CA ILE A 114 0.77 -5.27 -2.98
C ILE A 114 1.21 -6.67 -2.52
N LEU A 115 1.17 -7.67 -3.41
CA LEU A 115 1.50 -9.06 -3.10
C LEU A 115 3.00 -9.22 -2.76
N PRO A 116 3.95 -8.90 -3.65
CA PRO A 116 5.37 -8.94 -3.32
C PRO A 116 5.74 -7.97 -2.19
N LEU A 117 5.10 -6.80 -2.08
CA LEU A 117 5.35 -5.88 -0.96
C LEU A 117 5.05 -6.53 0.38
N VAL A 118 3.87 -7.16 0.52
CA VAL A 118 3.48 -7.88 1.75
C VAL A 118 4.47 -8.97 2.13
N LEU A 119 5.06 -9.68 1.16
CA LEU A 119 6.06 -10.71 1.42
C LEU A 119 7.40 -10.16 1.91
N GLU A 120 7.80 -8.97 1.45
CA GLU A 120 9.10 -8.38 1.82
C GLU A 120 9.06 -7.59 3.14
N ILE A 121 7.87 -7.31 3.68
CA ILE A 121 7.71 -6.65 4.99
C ILE A 121 8.19 -7.56 6.14
N PRO A 122 9.12 -7.10 7.00
CA PRO A 122 9.65 -7.92 8.09
C PRO A 122 8.66 -8.04 9.25
N ILE A 123 8.54 -9.25 9.81
CA ILE A 123 7.71 -9.50 11.00
C ILE A 123 8.58 -9.42 12.26
N LEU A 124 8.58 -8.25 12.90
CA LEU A 124 9.38 -7.96 14.09
C LEU A 124 8.52 -7.88 15.36
N LYS A 125 9.08 -8.33 16.49
CA LYS A 125 8.42 -8.22 17.79
C LYS A 125 8.32 -6.74 18.19
N GLY A 126 7.12 -6.30 18.59
CA GLY A 126 6.87 -4.90 18.97
C GLY A 126 6.48 -4.00 17.79
N THR A 127 6.45 -4.53 16.56
CA THR A 127 6.03 -3.81 15.35
C THR A 127 4.74 -4.40 14.80
N LYS A 128 3.85 -3.53 14.34
CA LYS A 128 2.66 -3.86 13.57
C LYS A 128 2.75 -3.19 12.21
N ASN A 129 2.67 -4.01 11.17
CA ASN A 129 2.75 -3.55 9.80
C ASN A 129 1.37 -3.70 9.17
N PHE A 130 0.90 -2.65 8.52
CA PHE A 130 -0.37 -2.66 7.80
C PHE A 130 -0.13 -2.27 6.35
N ALA A 131 -0.63 -3.09 5.44
CA ALA A 131 -0.65 -2.75 4.03
C ALA A 131 -2.07 -2.32 3.62
N PHE A 132 -2.16 -1.29 2.79
CA PHE A 132 -3.42 -0.70 2.35
C PHE A 132 -3.50 -0.70 0.84
N TYR A 133 -4.68 -1.02 0.33
CA TYR A 133 -4.97 -1.01 -1.09
C TYR A 133 -6.35 -0.40 -1.36
N GLY A 134 -6.46 0.41 -2.41
CA GLY A 134 -7.74 0.97 -2.86
C GLY A 134 -8.51 -0.03 -3.71
N GLN A 135 -9.70 -0.43 -3.29
CA GLN A 135 -10.56 -1.33 -4.04
C GLN A 135 -11.62 -0.54 -4.82
N PRO A 136 -11.59 -0.55 -6.17
CA PRO A 136 -12.56 0.18 -6.97
C PRO A 136 -13.96 -0.48 -6.94
N PRO A 137 -15.04 0.31 -7.17
CA PRO A 137 -16.42 -0.19 -7.21
C PRO A 137 -16.72 -1.02 -8.47
N ILE A 138 -15.98 -0.76 -9.55
CA ILE A 138 -16.19 -1.37 -10.86
C ILE A 138 -15.07 -2.37 -11.06
N THR A 139 -15.46 -3.62 -11.25
CA THR A 139 -14.56 -4.70 -11.63
C THR A 139 -15.23 -5.49 -12.74
N ASP A 140 -14.43 -6.20 -13.53
CA ASP A 140 -14.88 -7.20 -14.50
C ASP A 140 -15.32 -8.53 -13.83
N SER A 141 -15.36 -8.54 -12.49
CA SER A 141 -15.80 -9.69 -11.70
C SER A 141 -17.28 -9.98 -11.87
N ASN A 142 -17.61 -11.28 -11.90
CA ASN A 142 -19.00 -11.76 -11.83
C ASN A 142 -19.65 -11.54 -10.44
N PHE A 143 -18.88 -11.07 -9.45
CA PHE A 143 -19.34 -10.79 -8.11
C PHE A 143 -19.33 -9.29 -7.84
N VAL A 144 -20.34 -8.81 -7.11
CA VAL A 144 -20.36 -7.44 -6.61
C VAL A 144 -19.27 -7.32 -5.54
N ILE A 145 -18.25 -6.54 -5.84
CA ILE A 145 -17.15 -6.24 -4.94
C ILE A 145 -17.40 -4.85 -4.33
N PRO A 146 -17.39 -4.71 -2.99
CA PRO A 146 -17.55 -3.41 -2.37
C PRO A 146 -16.34 -2.52 -2.66
N GLU A 147 -16.59 -1.25 -2.97
CA GLU A 147 -15.55 -0.22 -3.02
C GLU A 147 -15.06 0.14 -1.62
N GLY A 148 -13.78 0.48 -1.49
CA GLY A 148 -13.24 1.08 -0.29
C GLY A 148 -11.75 0.84 -0.09
N ILE A 149 -11.30 0.97 1.16
CA ILE A 149 -9.92 0.72 1.55
C ILE A 149 -9.81 -0.68 2.12
N VAL A 150 -8.98 -1.51 1.52
CA VAL A 150 -8.62 -2.82 2.05
C VAL A 150 -7.46 -2.64 3.02
N ILE A 151 -7.60 -3.19 4.22
CA ILE A 151 -6.58 -3.17 5.28
C ILE A 151 -6.06 -4.58 5.51
N ILE A 152 -4.74 -4.73 5.48
CA ILE A 152 -4.04 -6.01 5.68
C ILE A 152 -3.15 -5.91 6.91
N ASP A 153 -3.47 -6.60 8.02
CA ASP A 153 -2.55 -6.80 9.16
C ASP A 153 -1.46 -7.79 8.73
N VAL A 154 -0.30 -7.28 8.31
CA VAL A 154 0.80 -8.06 7.77
C VAL A 154 1.45 -8.87 8.89
N ASN A 155 1.21 -10.17 8.85
CA ASN A 155 1.76 -11.16 9.76
C ASN A 155 2.15 -12.43 9.00
N LYS A 156 2.84 -13.36 9.68
CA LYS A 156 3.31 -14.61 9.06
C LYS A 156 2.20 -15.40 8.36
N ASN A 157 1.01 -15.47 8.94
CA ASN A 157 -0.11 -16.21 8.33
C ASN A 157 -0.59 -15.54 7.03
N ILE A 158 -0.63 -14.20 6.99
CA ILE A 158 -0.94 -13.48 5.75
C ILE A 158 0.16 -13.67 4.70
N GLN A 159 1.43 -13.61 5.08
CA GLN A 159 2.54 -13.85 4.15
C GLN A 159 2.48 -15.26 3.55
N GLU A 160 2.19 -16.29 4.34
CA GLU A 160 2.00 -17.65 3.82
C GLU A 160 0.81 -17.76 2.86
N LYS A 161 -0.28 -17.03 3.10
CA LYS A 161 -1.42 -16.98 2.17
C LYS A 161 -1.06 -16.29 0.86
N VAL A 162 -0.40 -15.14 0.93
CA VAL A 162 0.04 -14.39 -0.26
C VAL A 162 1.02 -15.22 -1.09
N LYS A 163 1.96 -15.91 -0.44
CA LYS A 163 2.89 -16.82 -1.11
C LYS A 163 2.17 -17.88 -1.94
N LYS A 164 1.14 -18.52 -1.37
CA LYS A 164 0.32 -19.50 -2.10
C LYS A 164 -0.44 -18.90 -3.27
N VAL A 165 -0.92 -17.66 -3.14
CA VAL A 165 -1.59 -16.97 -4.26
C VAL A 165 -0.60 -16.74 -5.42
N LEU A 166 0.61 -16.28 -5.12
CA LEU A 166 1.65 -16.11 -6.15
C LEU A 166 2.06 -17.44 -6.79
N GLU A 167 2.20 -18.52 -6.02
CA GLU A 167 2.48 -19.86 -6.55
C GLU A 167 1.38 -20.35 -7.51
N ILE A 168 0.13 -19.95 -7.29
CA ILE A 168 -0.99 -20.24 -8.19
C ILE A 168 -0.87 -19.39 -9.46
N MET A 169 -0.58 -18.08 -9.32
CA MET A 169 -0.44 -17.17 -10.46
C MET A 169 0.69 -17.58 -11.41
N GLU A 170 1.80 -18.12 -10.89
CA GLU A 170 2.93 -18.61 -11.70
C GLU A 170 2.59 -19.88 -12.53
N GLN A 171 1.47 -20.55 -12.25
CA GLN A 171 1.04 -21.74 -12.98
C GLN A 171 0.17 -21.42 -14.21
N PHE A 172 -0.21 -20.16 -14.40
CA PHE A 172 -1.01 -19.66 -15.53
C PHE A 172 -0.15 -18.78 -16.45
#